data_AF-A0A6C0AMX7-F1
#
_entry.id   AF-A0A6C0AMX7-F1
#
_cell.length_a   1.000
_cell.length_b   1.000
_cell.length_c   1.000
_cell.angle_alpha   90.00
_cell.angle_beta   90.00
_cell.angle_gamma   90.00
#
_symmetry.space_group_name_H-M   'P 1'
#
loop_
_entity.id
_entity.type
_entity.pdbx_description
1 polymer ?
#
loop_
_entity_poly.entity_id
_entity_poly.type
_entity_poly.pdbx_seq_one_letter_code
_entity_poly.pdbx_strand_id
1 'polypeptide(L)'
;MPCACKADQPDYPITDNWGPSLWTIMHALAERGGKVITPSFREDEKRQWILLIEIMPKMIPCPNCREHAQEWILKHPITAIKEIPHSEIYDWLTSWVYNFHEDVNQRTGKPSFDKALLAQTYGSTNIVAVFKAMKPFIENAIRLSGITLLPWQKWSNYLVMLRSLYGV
;
A
#
# COMPACT_ATOMS: atom_id res chain seq x y z
N MET A 1 46.12 -4.54 12.56
CA MET A 1 44.83 -3.93 12.94
C MET A 1 43.75 -4.76 12.25
N PRO A 2 42.93 -5.54 12.98
CA PRO A 2 41.87 -6.30 12.34
C PRO A 2 40.75 -5.35 11.90
N CYS A 3 40.35 -5.55 10.65
CA CYS A 3 39.36 -4.80 9.89
C CYS A 3 38.03 -4.71 10.65
N ALA A 4 37.45 -3.50 10.72
CA ALA A 4 36.12 -3.27 11.26
C ALA A 4 35.12 -4.21 10.55
N CYS A 5 34.46 -5.03 11.35
CA CYS A 5 33.44 -5.97 10.94
C CYS A 5 32.40 -5.25 10.07
N LYS A 6 32.07 -5.85 8.92
CA LYS A 6 30.83 -5.54 8.22
C LYS A 6 29.73 -5.67 9.26
N ALA A 7 29.11 -4.56 9.64
CA ALA A 7 27.89 -4.63 10.44
C ALA A 7 26.92 -5.47 9.61
N ASP A 8 26.53 -6.64 10.14
CA ASP A 8 25.46 -7.44 9.55
C ASP A 8 24.28 -6.48 9.34
N GLN A 9 23.76 -6.43 8.11
CA GLN A 9 22.58 -5.61 7.86
C GLN A 9 21.51 -6.00 8.89
N PRO A 10 20.75 -5.03 9.43
CA PRO A 10 19.72 -5.34 10.40
C PRO A 10 18.86 -6.49 9.89
N ASP A 11 18.42 -7.36 10.80
CA ASP A 11 17.60 -8.52 10.50
C ASP A 11 16.17 -8.07 10.07
N TYR A 12 16.09 -7.43 8.90
CA TYR A 12 14.85 -6.92 8.33
C TYR A 12 13.98 -8.11 7.95
N PRO A 13 12.64 -8.02 8.14
CA PRO A 13 11.75 -9.03 7.63
C PRO A 13 11.93 -9.11 6.11
N ILE A 14 12.21 -10.31 5.61
CA ILE A 14 12.29 -10.59 4.17
C ILE A 14 11.02 -10.08 3.48
N THR A 15 11.16 -9.56 2.27
CA THR A 15 10.08 -8.89 1.52
C THR A 15 8.81 -9.75 1.44
N ASP A 16 8.96 -11.06 1.33
CA ASP A 16 7.83 -12.00 1.21
C ASP A 16 7.00 -12.14 2.50
N ASN A 17 7.51 -11.70 3.65
CA ASN A 17 6.75 -11.74 4.91
C ASN A 17 5.68 -10.65 5.00
N TRP A 18 5.87 -9.51 4.35
CA TRP A 18 4.98 -8.34 4.48
C TRP A 18 4.47 -7.80 3.15
N GLY A 19 5.25 -7.94 2.07
CA GLY A 19 4.93 -7.42 0.74
C GLY A 19 3.63 -7.97 0.16
N PRO A 20 3.41 -9.29 0.14
CA PRO A 20 2.15 -9.88 -0.35
C PRO A 20 0.92 -9.36 0.41
N SER A 21 1.04 -9.19 1.74
CA SER A 21 -0.04 -8.65 2.57
C SER A 21 -0.33 -7.18 2.27
N LEU A 22 0.72 -6.37 2.09
CA LEU A 22 0.56 -4.96 1.69
C LEU A 22 -0.17 -4.86 0.35
N TRP A 23 0.28 -5.60 -0.67
CA TRP A 23 -0.38 -5.59 -1.99
C TRP A 23 -1.82 -6.08 -1.92
N THR A 24 -2.09 -7.13 -1.15
CA THR A 24 -3.44 -7.64 -0.95
C THR A 24 -4.35 -6.58 -0.32
N ILE A 25 -3.87 -5.82 0.67
CA ILE A 25 -4.62 -4.70 1.26
C ILE A 25 -4.88 -3.60 0.22
N MET A 26 -3.86 -3.21 -0.54
CA MET A 26 -3.97 -2.13 -1.53
C MET A 26 -4.96 -2.46 -2.64
N HIS A 27 -4.89 -3.67 -3.20
CA HIS A 27 -5.83 -4.14 -4.22
C HIS A 27 -7.25 -4.31 -3.66
N ALA A 28 -7.39 -4.89 -2.47
CA ALA A 28 -8.69 -5.03 -1.82
C ALA A 28 -9.37 -3.68 -1.52
N LEU A 29 -8.60 -2.66 -1.12
CA LEU A 29 -9.11 -1.29 -0.99
C LEU A 29 -9.53 -0.71 -2.34
N ALA A 30 -8.71 -0.87 -3.38
CA ALA A 30 -9.02 -0.37 -4.72
C ALA A 30 -10.32 -0.97 -5.27
N GLU A 31 -10.57 -2.26 -5.00
CA GLU A 31 -11.83 -2.94 -5.33
C GLU A 31 -13.07 -2.34 -4.63
N ARG A 32 -12.89 -1.48 -3.62
CA ARG A 32 -13.95 -0.74 -2.92
C ARG A 32 -14.02 0.74 -3.31
N GLY A 33 -13.06 1.23 -4.11
CA GLY A 33 -13.00 2.61 -4.57
C GLY A 33 -14.30 3.06 -5.27
N GLY A 34 -14.72 4.29 -5.00
CA GLY A 34 -15.91 4.90 -5.62
C GLY A 34 -17.24 4.31 -5.13
N LYS A 35 -17.22 3.47 -4.08
CA LYS A 35 -18.44 2.86 -3.50
C LYS A 35 -18.97 3.61 -2.28
N VAL A 36 -18.47 4.83 -2.01
CA VAL A 36 -18.98 5.66 -0.92
C VAL A 36 -20.39 6.13 -1.23
N ILE A 37 -21.34 5.65 -0.42
CA ILE A 37 -22.78 5.87 -0.62
C ILE A 37 -23.15 7.33 -0.32
N THR A 38 -22.67 7.86 0.80
CA THR A 38 -23.01 9.21 1.27
C THR A 38 -22.20 10.27 0.52
N PRO A 39 -22.84 11.18 -0.25
CA PRO A 39 -22.12 12.16 -1.08
C PRO A 39 -21.15 13.07 -0.32
N SER A 40 -21.48 13.43 0.93
CA SER A 40 -20.63 14.28 1.77
C SER A 40 -19.30 13.63 2.16
N PHE A 41 -19.14 12.31 1.99
CA PHE A 41 -17.90 11.59 2.32
C PHE A 41 -17.03 11.26 1.10
N ARG A 42 -17.45 11.61 -0.12
CA ARG A 42 -16.71 11.30 -1.35
C ARG A 42 -15.37 12.05 -1.44
N GLU A 43 -15.35 13.30 -1.00
CA GLU A 43 -14.10 14.07 -0.93
C GLU A 43 -13.18 13.55 0.19
N ASP A 44 -13.76 12.99 1.26
CA ASP A 44 -12.98 12.31 2.29
C ASP A 44 -12.33 11.03 1.76
N GLU A 45 -13.00 10.24 0.93
CA GLU A 45 -12.40 9.07 0.26
C GLU A 45 -11.14 9.47 -0.52
N LYS A 46 -11.25 10.47 -1.40
CA LYS A 46 -10.12 10.99 -2.18
C LYS A 46 -8.98 11.43 -1.27
N ARG A 47 -9.29 12.19 -0.22
CA ARG A 47 -8.32 12.66 0.78
C ARG A 47 -7.61 11.49 1.49
N GLN A 48 -8.35 10.47 1.92
CA GLN A 48 -7.75 9.32 2.60
C GLN A 48 -6.86 8.50 1.67
N TRP A 49 -7.23 8.33 0.39
CA TRP A 49 -6.38 7.66 -0.59
C TRP A 49 -5.04 8.37 -0.80
N ILE A 50 -5.08 9.70 -0.94
CA ILE A 50 -3.86 10.50 -1.07
C ILE A 50 -2.96 10.29 0.15
N LEU A 51 -3.52 10.44 1.36
CA LEU A 51 -2.78 10.30 2.60
C LEU A 51 -2.22 8.89 2.81
N LEU A 52 -2.98 7.84 2.46
CA LEU A 52 -2.56 6.44 2.52
C LEU A 52 -1.37 6.18 1.60
N ILE A 53 -1.45 6.63 0.34
CA ILE A 53 -0.41 6.39 -0.67
C ILE A 53 0.85 7.21 -0.38
N GLU A 54 0.73 8.49 -0.05
CA GLU A 54 1.90 9.35 0.17
C GLU A 54 2.70 8.96 1.41
N ILE A 55 2.06 8.41 2.45
CA ILE A 55 2.77 7.94 3.65
C ILE A 55 3.36 6.53 3.48
N MET A 56 2.83 5.72 2.55
CA MET A 56 3.20 4.32 2.36
C MET A 56 4.72 4.10 2.21
N PRO A 57 5.49 4.88 1.42
CA PRO A 57 6.94 4.68 1.35
C PRO A 57 7.65 4.83 2.69
N LYS A 58 7.11 5.59 3.66
CA LYS A 58 7.76 5.80 4.95
C LYS A 58 7.52 4.64 5.95
N MET A 59 6.58 3.74 5.67
CA MET A 59 6.29 2.57 6.53
C MET A 59 6.80 1.25 5.95
N ILE A 60 7.27 1.22 4.70
CA ILE A 60 7.83 0.01 4.07
C ILE A 60 9.19 -0.34 4.70
N PRO A 61 9.39 -1.56 5.24
CA PRO A 61 10.63 -1.97 5.91
C PRO A 61 11.71 -2.47 4.95
N CYS A 62 11.88 -1.82 3.80
CA CYS A 62 12.85 -2.19 2.75
C CYS A 62 13.36 -0.92 2.03
N PRO A 63 14.63 -0.51 2.17
CA PRO A 63 15.15 0.73 1.58
C PRO A 63 14.89 0.87 0.07
N ASN A 64 15.24 -0.14 -0.73
CA ASN A 64 15.07 -0.11 -2.19
C ASN A 64 13.58 -0.05 -2.59
N CYS A 65 12.71 -0.70 -1.82
CA CYS A 65 11.27 -0.66 -2.02
C CYS A 65 10.70 0.73 -1.70
N ARG A 66 11.24 1.43 -0.69
CA ARG A 66 10.85 2.81 -0.34
C ARG A 66 11.21 3.79 -1.44
N GLU A 67 12.45 3.74 -1.90
CA GLU A 67 12.95 4.62 -2.97
C GLU A 67 12.11 4.46 -4.23
N HIS A 68 11.87 3.20 -4.64
CA HIS A 68 11.01 2.94 -5.79
C HIS A 68 9.58 3.44 -5.62
N ALA A 69 8.95 3.20 -4.47
CA ALA A 69 7.61 3.69 -4.22
C ALA A 69 7.55 5.22 -4.27
N GLN A 70 8.59 5.92 -3.79
CA GLN A 70 8.70 7.37 -3.90
C GLN A 70 8.81 7.83 -5.35
N GLU A 71 9.67 7.21 -6.15
CA GLU A 71 9.84 7.52 -7.56
C GLU A 71 8.55 7.28 -8.36
N TRP A 72 7.85 6.17 -8.08
CA TRP A 72 6.58 5.85 -8.73
C TRP A 72 5.53 6.92 -8.42
N ILE A 73 5.36 7.27 -7.13
CA ILE A 73 4.38 8.29 -6.71
C ILE A 73 4.72 9.67 -7.28
N LEU A 74 6.01 10.01 -7.39
CA LEU A 74 6.43 11.27 -8.02
C LEU A 74 6.07 11.34 -9.50
N LYS A 75 6.24 10.23 -10.24
CA LYS A 75 5.91 10.14 -11.67
C LYS A 75 4.41 9.98 -11.93
N HIS A 76 3.68 9.35 -11.01
CA HIS A 76 2.26 9.03 -11.12
C HIS A 76 1.50 9.53 -9.89
N PRO A 77 1.37 10.87 -9.71
CA PRO A 77 0.85 11.45 -8.49
C PRO A 77 -0.58 11.02 -8.20
N ILE A 78 -0.80 10.42 -7.03
CA ILE A 78 -2.13 10.01 -6.55
C ILE A 78 -3.09 11.20 -6.40
N THR A 79 -2.57 12.43 -6.25
CA THR A 79 -3.36 13.66 -6.12
C THR A 79 -4.24 13.94 -7.34
N ALA A 80 -3.95 13.33 -8.50
CA ALA A 80 -4.82 13.38 -9.68
C ALA A 80 -6.24 12.82 -9.40
N ILE A 81 -6.43 11.98 -8.37
CA ILE A 81 -7.76 11.50 -7.94
C ILE A 81 -8.75 12.63 -7.64
N LYS A 82 -8.27 13.83 -7.30
CA LYS A 82 -9.11 15.00 -7.03
C LYS A 82 -10.00 15.36 -8.21
N GLU A 83 -9.46 15.25 -9.42
CA GLU A 83 -10.13 15.60 -10.67
C GLU A 83 -10.98 14.45 -11.23
N ILE A 84 -10.89 13.25 -10.64
CA ILE A 84 -11.63 12.08 -11.12
C ILE A 84 -13.10 12.17 -10.66
N PRO A 85 -14.07 12.05 -11.59
CA PRO A 85 -15.48 11.91 -11.23
C PRO A 85 -15.69 10.71 -10.33
N HIS A 86 -16.56 10.82 -9.32
CA HIS A 86 -16.78 9.73 -8.36
C HIS A 86 -17.19 8.41 -9.04
N SER A 87 -17.91 8.47 -10.16
CA SER A 87 -18.29 7.30 -10.97
C SER A 87 -17.12 6.56 -11.61
N GLU A 88 -15.96 7.22 -11.75
CA GLU A 88 -14.76 6.68 -12.40
C GLU A 88 -13.65 6.32 -11.40
N ILE A 89 -13.85 6.62 -10.11
CA ILE A 89 -12.85 6.36 -9.05
C ILE A 89 -12.47 4.88 -8.97
N TYR A 90 -13.43 3.96 -9.16
CA TYR A 90 -13.17 2.52 -9.13
C TYR A 90 -12.14 2.11 -10.19
N ASP A 91 -12.41 2.42 -11.46
CA ASP A 91 -11.53 2.06 -12.58
C ASP A 91 -10.18 2.75 -12.47
N TRP A 92 -10.18 4.00 -11.98
CA TRP A 92 -8.96 4.77 -11.79
C TRP A 92 -8.06 4.17 -10.69
N LEU A 93 -8.61 3.86 -9.51
CA LEU A 93 -7.86 3.31 -8.38
C LEU A 93 -7.34 1.90 -8.67
N THR A 94 -8.18 1.02 -9.21
CA THR A 94 -7.77 -0.33 -9.59
C THR A 94 -6.65 -0.29 -10.63
N SER A 95 -6.75 0.61 -11.61
CA SER A 95 -5.67 0.84 -12.60
C SER A 95 -4.40 1.40 -11.98
N TRP A 96 -4.49 2.40 -11.09
CA TRP A 96 -3.33 3.01 -10.48
C TRP A 96 -2.54 2.00 -9.63
N VAL A 97 -3.23 1.23 -8.78
CA VAL A 97 -2.60 0.22 -7.92
C VAL A 97 -2.06 -0.96 -8.75
N TYR A 98 -2.80 -1.41 -9.77
CA TYR A 98 -2.34 -2.44 -10.69
C TYR A 98 -1.07 -2.02 -11.44
N ASN A 99 -1.06 -0.84 -12.07
CA ASN A 99 0.10 -0.36 -12.81
C ASN A 99 1.33 -0.22 -11.91
N PHE A 100 1.14 0.22 -10.67
CA PHE A 100 2.22 0.28 -9.69
C PHE A 100 2.79 -1.10 -9.37
N HIS A 101 1.91 -2.07 -9.12
CA HIS A 101 2.33 -3.44 -8.81
C HIS A 101 2.99 -4.11 -10.03
N GLU A 102 2.50 -3.87 -11.24
CA GLU A 102 3.10 -4.39 -12.46
C GLU A 102 4.49 -3.82 -12.75
N ASP A 103 4.71 -2.53 -12.46
CA ASP A 103 6.06 -1.94 -12.53
C ASP A 103 7.02 -2.61 -11.54
N VAL A 104 6.56 -2.94 -10.33
CA VAL A 104 7.33 -3.76 -9.38
C VAL A 104 7.57 -5.17 -9.91
N ASN A 105 6.56 -5.83 -10.50
CA ASN A 105 6.69 -7.17 -11.07
C ASN A 105 7.73 -7.19 -12.18
N GLN A 106 7.66 -6.26 -13.13
CA GLN A 106 8.63 -6.12 -14.21
C GLN A 106 10.05 -5.91 -13.67
N ARG A 107 10.23 -5.00 -12.72
CA ARG A 107 11.54 -4.71 -12.11
C ARG A 107 12.13 -5.90 -11.34
N THR A 108 11.29 -6.76 -10.79
CA THR A 108 11.70 -7.92 -9.99
C THR A 108 11.67 -9.24 -10.77
N GLY A 109 11.36 -9.20 -12.07
CA GLY A 109 11.26 -10.39 -12.92
C GLY A 109 10.09 -11.32 -12.56
N LYS A 110 9.07 -10.82 -11.86
CA LYS A 110 7.86 -11.58 -11.56
C LYS A 110 6.93 -11.59 -12.79
N PRO A 111 6.14 -12.66 -12.99
CA PRO A 111 5.18 -12.71 -14.08
C PRO A 111 4.13 -11.61 -13.94
N SER A 112 3.66 -11.12 -15.08
CA SER A 112 2.53 -10.19 -15.15
C SER A 112 1.25 -10.85 -14.62
N PHE A 113 0.43 -10.08 -13.92
CA PHE A 113 -0.88 -10.52 -13.45
C PHE A 113 -1.97 -10.13 -14.45
N ASP A 114 -2.93 -11.00 -14.74
CA ASP A 114 -4.06 -10.63 -15.59
C ASP A 114 -5.00 -9.66 -14.85
N LYS A 115 -5.02 -8.40 -15.28
CA LYS A 115 -5.85 -7.34 -14.70
C LYS A 115 -7.34 -7.73 -14.58
N ALA A 116 -7.86 -8.55 -15.48
CA ALA A 116 -9.26 -8.99 -15.43
C ALA A 116 -9.58 -9.84 -14.19
N LEU A 117 -8.56 -10.42 -13.56
CA LEU A 117 -8.70 -11.26 -12.36
C LEU A 117 -8.68 -10.46 -11.05
N LEU A 118 -8.48 -9.14 -11.07
CA LEU A 118 -8.40 -8.32 -9.85
C LEU A 118 -9.65 -8.46 -8.97
N ALA A 119 -10.83 -8.28 -9.55
CA ALA A 119 -12.09 -8.38 -8.81
C ALA A 119 -12.31 -9.78 -8.21
N GLN A 120 -12.00 -10.83 -8.97
CA GLN A 120 -12.09 -12.22 -8.49
C GLN A 120 -11.09 -12.49 -7.36
N THR A 121 -9.88 -11.96 -7.46
CA THR A 121 -8.78 -12.25 -6.54
C THR A 121 -8.91 -11.45 -5.24
N TYR A 122 -9.29 -10.18 -5.34
CA TYR A 122 -9.22 -9.23 -4.22
C TYR A 122 -10.57 -8.73 -3.73
N GLY A 123 -11.66 -8.86 -4.50
CA GLY A 123 -12.95 -8.23 -4.19
C GLY A 123 -13.61 -8.70 -2.88
N SER A 124 -13.37 -9.96 -2.48
CA SER A 124 -13.89 -10.56 -1.24
C SER A 124 -12.87 -10.63 -0.10
N THR A 125 -11.74 -9.93 -0.21
CA THR A 125 -10.67 -9.96 0.80
C THR A 125 -11.13 -9.43 2.15
N ASN A 126 -10.83 -10.16 3.23
CA ASN A 126 -10.96 -9.66 4.59
C ASN A 126 -9.72 -8.81 4.96
N ILE A 127 -9.82 -7.50 4.76
CA ILE A 127 -8.71 -6.55 4.97
C ILE A 127 -8.23 -6.56 6.44
N VAL A 128 -9.13 -6.75 7.42
CA VAL A 128 -8.76 -6.85 8.85
C VAL A 128 -7.80 -8.01 9.07
N ALA A 129 -8.15 -9.18 8.53
CA ALA A 129 -7.37 -10.39 8.72
C ALA A 129 -5.98 -10.26 8.09
N VAL A 130 -5.90 -9.72 6.88
CA VAL A 130 -4.63 -9.49 6.18
C VAL A 130 -3.77 -8.46 6.93
N PHE A 131 -4.36 -7.36 7.40
CA PHE A 131 -3.65 -6.37 8.22
C PHE A 131 -3.13 -6.97 9.52
N LYS A 132 -3.93 -7.79 10.21
CA LYS A 132 -3.52 -8.48 11.45
C LYS A 132 -2.36 -9.44 11.19
N ALA A 133 -2.33 -10.11 10.04
CA ALA A 133 -1.22 -10.99 9.65
C ALA A 133 0.05 -10.22 9.28
N MET A 134 -0.07 -9.05 8.65
CA MET A 134 1.07 -8.20 8.27
C MET A 134 1.73 -7.51 9.47
N LYS A 135 0.91 -7.07 10.43
CA LYS A 135 1.31 -6.20 11.55
C LYS A 135 2.56 -6.67 12.31
N PRO A 136 2.73 -7.95 12.71
CA PRO A 136 3.91 -8.38 13.46
C PRO A 136 5.23 -8.17 12.72
N PHE A 137 5.25 -8.28 11.40
CA PHE A 137 6.46 -8.07 10.59
C PHE A 137 6.87 -6.61 10.57
N ILE A 138 5.89 -5.70 10.43
CA ILE A 138 6.14 -4.26 10.46
C ILE A 138 6.57 -3.81 11.87
N GLU A 139 5.93 -4.33 12.92
CA GLU A 139 6.33 -4.06 14.31
C GLU A 139 7.74 -4.56 14.63
N ASN A 140 8.13 -5.72 14.11
CA ASN A 140 9.51 -6.19 14.24
C ASN A 140 10.50 -5.26 13.53
N ALA A 141 10.17 -4.76 12.34
CA ALA A 141 11.00 -3.79 11.63
C ALA A 141 11.13 -2.45 12.38
N ILE A 142 10.07 -1.99 13.04
CA ILE A 142 10.12 -0.80 13.92
C ILE A 142 11.08 -1.04 15.09
N ARG A 143 10.96 -2.21 15.74
CA ARG A 143 11.82 -2.59 16.89
C ARG A 143 13.30 -2.62 16.53
N LEU A 144 13.63 -3.02 15.30
CA LEU A 144 14.99 -3.08 14.77
C LEU A 144 15.45 -1.74 14.16
N SER A 145 14.73 -0.65 14.41
CA SER A 145 14.99 0.70 13.87
C SER A 145 15.00 0.77 12.34
N GLY A 146 14.33 -0.17 11.68
CA GLY A 146 14.24 -0.27 10.22
C GLY A 146 13.25 0.71 9.56
N ILE A 147 12.28 1.16 10.36
CA ILE A 147 11.29 2.20 10.06
C ILE A 147 10.90 2.89 11.38
N THR A 148 10.27 4.07 11.30
CA THR A 148 9.77 4.76 12.50
C THR A 148 8.31 4.41 12.78
N LEU A 149 7.90 4.49 14.06
CA LEU A 149 6.54 4.15 14.51
C LEU A 149 5.47 5.08 13.92
N LEU A 150 5.77 6.37 13.76
CA LEU A 150 4.78 7.37 13.37
C LEU A 150 4.21 7.17 11.95
N PRO A 151 5.02 6.92 10.89
CA PRO A 151 4.50 6.55 9.58
C PRO A 151 3.59 5.32 9.59
N TRP A 152 3.95 4.29 10.34
CA TRP A 152 3.14 3.08 10.47
C TRP A 152 1.77 3.36 11.12
N GLN A 153 1.75 4.13 12.21
CA GLN A 153 0.51 4.55 12.86
C GLN A 153 -0.38 5.39 11.94
N LYS A 154 0.21 6.36 11.22
CA LYS A 154 -0.53 7.19 10.25
C LYS A 154 -1.13 6.34 9.12
N TRP A 155 -0.33 5.48 8.50
CA TRP A 155 -0.79 4.59 7.44
C TRP A 155 -1.93 3.68 7.93
N SER A 156 -1.77 3.09 9.11
CA SER A 156 -2.79 2.24 9.75
C SER A 156 -4.10 3.00 10.00
N ASN A 157 -4.01 4.26 10.44
CA ASN A 157 -5.19 5.10 10.66
C ASN A 157 -5.91 5.41 9.34
N TYR A 158 -5.19 5.77 8.27
CA TYR A 158 -5.79 6.03 6.95
C TYR A 158 -6.45 4.77 6.37
N LEU A 159 -5.85 3.59 6.59
CA LEU A 159 -6.47 2.31 6.26
C LEU A 159 -7.79 2.12 7.00
N VAL A 160 -7.84 2.37 8.32
CA VAL A 160 -9.09 2.27 9.10
C VAL A 160 -10.14 3.28 8.61
N MET A 161 -9.74 4.49 8.25
CA MET A 161 -10.67 5.50 7.74
C MET A 161 -11.30 5.08 6.41
N LEU A 162 -10.50 4.64 5.43
CA LEU A 162 -11.03 4.14 4.14
C LEU A 162 -11.95 2.94 4.34
N ARG A 163 -11.53 1.98 5.16
CA ARG A 163 -12.35 0.82 5.52
C ARG A 163 -13.69 1.21 6.13
N SER A 164 -13.70 2.20 7.03
CA SER A 164 -14.94 2.73 7.61
C SER A 164 -15.84 3.37 6.56
N LEU A 165 -15.28 4.12 5.59
CA LEU A 165 -16.03 4.69 4.48
C LEU A 165 -16.68 3.62 3.59
N TYR A 166 -16.04 2.45 3.46
CA TYR A 166 -16.53 1.32 2.67
C TYR A 166 -17.37 0.31 3.46
N GLY A 167 -17.48 0.45 4.78
CA GLY A 167 -18.20 -0.48 5.65
C GLY A 167 -17.56 -1.87 5.74
N VAL A 168 -16.23 -1.97 5.73
CA VAL A 168 -15.46 -3.25 5.77
C VAL A 168 -14.38 -3.30 6.83
#